data_AF-A0A859I959-F1
#
_entry.id   AF-A0A859I959-F1
#
_cell.length_a   1.000
_cell.length_b   1.000
_cell.length_c   1.000
_cell.angle_alpha   90.00
_cell.angle_beta   90.00
_cell.angle_gamma   90.00
#
_symmetry.space_group_name_H-M   'P 1'
#
loop_
_entity.id
_entity.type
_entity.pdbx_description
1 polymer ?
#
loop_
_entity_poly.entity_id
_entity_poly.type
_entity_poly.pdbx_seq_one_letter_code
_entity_poly.pdbx_strand_id
1 'polypeptide(L)'
;MIKLQKKIKIIYLCLITFIGILFILNDNQVMAMNNNPSSNINNEIIINNMEEFQNLMLLQRNSVQQIINALSNHALEPEILNLLNGHNQIHGQIVNYQQRLLNIQQQMIRNFDNNMTRIQLESECLSLENSMMIAIDETPLHASESQINVLRNIQINIDQKQAQIQNIIQQIRQQQRNNNPNNRRRC
;
A
#
# COMPACT_ATOMS: atom_id res chain seq x y z
N MET A 1 -34.77 10.06 14.08
CA MET A 1 -33.90 9.87 12.89
C MET A 1 -32.39 10.02 13.16
N ILE A 2 -31.93 10.97 13.98
CA ILE A 2 -30.49 11.26 14.21
C ILE A 2 -29.71 10.07 14.82
N LYS A 3 -30.34 9.26 15.68
CA LYS A 3 -29.72 8.05 16.26
C LYS A 3 -29.46 6.95 15.22
N LEU A 4 -30.23 6.88 14.13
CA LEU A 4 -30.07 5.87 13.08
C LEU A 4 -28.89 6.23 12.16
N GLN A 5 -28.71 7.52 11.85
CA GLN A 5 -27.60 8.01 11.03
C GLN A 5 -26.23 7.72 11.66
N LYS A 6 -26.09 7.86 13.00
CA LYS A 6 -24.85 7.50 13.70
C LYS A 6 -24.56 5.99 13.67
N LYS A 7 -25.59 5.15 13.75
CA LYS A 7 -25.45 3.69 13.65
C LYS A 7 -25.05 3.24 12.23
N ILE A 8 -25.62 3.85 11.19
CA ILE A 8 -25.27 3.57 9.79
C ILE A 8 -23.80 3.93 9.50
N LYS A 9 -23.29 5.05 10.06
CA LYS A 9 -21.87 5.41 9.92
C LYS A 9 -20.92 4.41 10.57
N ILE A 10 -21.28 3.88 11.74
CA ILE A 10 -20.50 2.83 12.43
C ILE A 10 -20.51 1.53 11.60
N ILE A 11 -21.64 1.15 11.02
CA ILE A 11 -21.75 -0.03 10.16
C ILE A 11 -20.88 0.12 8.90
N TYR A 12 -20.87 1.30 8.27
CA TYR A 12 -19.98 1.59 7.13
C TYR A 12 -18.50 1.53 7.50
N LEU A 13 -18.14 2.05 8.68
CA LEU A 13 -16.76 1.99 9.17
C LEU A 13 -16.33 0.54 9.43
N CYS A 14 -17.20 -0.28 10.03
CA CYS A 14 -16.97 -1.70 10.23
C CYS A 14 -16.92 -2.50 8.91
N LEU A 15 -17.70 -2.13 7.90
CA LEU A 15 -17.71 -2.78 6.60
C LEU A 15 -16.40 -2.52 5.83
N ILE A 16 -15.90 -1.28 5.86
CA ILE A 16 -14.63 -0.92 5.23
C ILE A 16 -13.46 -1.64 5.93
N THR A 17 -13.47 -1.73 7.26
CA THR A 17 -12.43 -2.47 7.98
C THR A 17 -12.51 -3.98 7.72
N PHE A 18 -13.70 -4.58 7.65
CA PHE A 18 -13.86 -5.99 7.31
C PHE A 18 -13.43 -6.30 5.88
N ILE A 19 -13.77 -5.44 4.91
CA ILE A 19 -13.34 -5.59 3.51
C ILE A 19 -11.81 -5.47 3.41
N GLY A 20 -11.22 -4.50 4.12
CA GLY A 20 -9.76 -4.37 4.22
C GLY A 20 -9.09 -5.62 4.79
N ILE A 21 -9.69 -6.24 5.81
CA ILE A 21 -9.22 -7.51 6.39
C ILE A 21 -9.41 -8.69 5.42
N LEU A 22 -10.49 -8.72 4.65
CA LEU A 22 -10.78 -9.77 3.65
C LEU A 22 -9.75 -9.78 2.51
N PHE A 23 -9.26 -8.61 2.09
CA PHE A 23 -8.15 -8.51 1.12
C PHE A 23 -6.81 -8.93 1.74
N ILE A 24 -6.59 -8.72 3.04
CA ILE A 24 -5.38 -9.18 3.74
C ILE A 24 -5.35 -10.71 3.91
N LEU A 25 -6.49 -11.35 4.15
CA LEU A 25 -6.58 -12.79 4.36
C LEU A 25 -6.46 -13.62 3.06
N ASN A 26 -6.63 -12.99 1.89
CA ASN A 26 -6.66 -13.70 0.61
C ASN A 26 -5.35 -13.65 -0.20
N ASP A 27 -4.29 -13.05 0.35
CA ASP A 27 -2.99 -12.93 -0.34
C ASP A 27 -2.18 -14.24 -0.37
N ASN A 28 -2.69 -15.33 0.22
CA ASN A 28 -1.94 -16.58 0.29
C ASN A 28 -2.15 -17.54 -0.88
N GLN A 29 -2.94 -17.25 -1.93
CA GLN A 29 -3.03 -18.21 -3.05
C GLN A 29 -3.61 -17.79 -4.42
N VAL A 30 -3.70 -16.50 -4.78
CA VAL A 30 -4.11 -16.13 -6.15
C VAL A 30 -3.28 -14.99 -6.73
N MET A 31 -1.96 -15.20 -6.86
CA MET A 31 -1.14 -14.66 -7.95
C MET A 31 0.27 -15.24 -7.82
N ALA A 32 0.47 -16.40 -8.44
CA ALA A 32 1.81 -16.90 -8.69
C ALA A 32 2.48 -16.04 -9.78
N MET A 33 3.35 -15.09 -9.41
CA MET A 33 4.46 -14.69 -10.28
C MET A 33 5.60 -13.98 -9.53
N ASN A 34 6.75 -14.68 -9.56
CA ASN A 34 8.14 -14.25 -9.34
C ASN A 34 8.68 -14.15 -7.90
N ASN A 35 9.53 -15.13 -7.57
CA ASN A 35 10.33 -15.23 -6.36
C ASN A 35 11.45 -14.17 -6.37
N ASN A 36 11.14 -12.94 -5.94
CA ASN A 36 12.17 -11.98 -5.57
C ASN A 36 12.35 -12.00 -4.03
N PRO A 37 13.59 -12.10 -3.50
CA PRO A 37 13.85 -12.20 -2.06
C PRO A 37 13.43 -10.95 -1.25
N SER A 38 12.93 -9.90 -1.91
CA SER A 38 12.35 -8.71 -1.28
C SER A 38 10.94 -8.94 -0.70
N SER A 39 10.28 -10.07 -0.97
CA SER A 39 8.94 -10.35 -0.42
C SER A 39 8.93 -10.66 1.08
N ASN A 40 10.06 -11.09 1.67
CA ASN A 40 10.13 -11.46 3.08
C ASN A 40 10.02 -10.27 4.05
N ILE A 41 10.38 -9.06 3.61
CA ILE A 41 10.32 -7.85 4.44
C ILE A 41 8.86 -7.49 4.75
N ASN A 42 7.94 -7.75 3.81
CA ASN A 42 6.53 -7.42 4.00
C ASN A 42 5.86 -8.37 5.00
N ASN A 43 6.17 -9.66 4.96
CA ASN A 43 5.55 -10.65 5.87
C ASN A 43 5.97 -10.45 7.33
N GLU A 44 7.25 -10.16 7.59
CA GLU A 44 7.75 -9.92 8.95
C GLU A 44 7.22 -8.61 9.54
N ILE A 45 7.05 -7.57 8.70
CA ILE A 45 6.40 -6.31 9.10
C ILE A 45 4.92 -6.54 9.42
N ILE A 46 4.20 -7.35 8.64
CA ILE A 46 2.76 -7.60 8.84
C ILE A 46 2.50 -8.41 10.13
N ILE A 47 3.30 -9.44 10.40
CA ILE A 47 3.14 -10.30 11.58
C ILE A 47 3.42 -9.51 12.87
N ASN A 48 4.54 -8.78 12.95
CA ASN A 48 4.89 -7.97 14.12
C ASN A 48 3.89 -6.83 14.37
N ASN A 49 3.32 -6.26 13.30
CA ASN A 49 2.29 -5.25 13.41
C ASN A 49 1.02 -5.82 14.07
N MET A 50 0.58 -7.04 13.72
CA MET A 50 -0.67 -7.59 14.25
C MET A 50 -0.63 -7.81 15.77
N GLU A 51 0.49 -8.27 16.32
CA GLU A 51 0.67 -8.47 17.76
C GLU A 51 0.63 -7.13 18.52
N GLU A 52 1.30 -6.09 18.02
CA GLU A 52 1.27 -4.74 18.61
C GLU A 52 -0.17 -4.19 18.69
N PHE A 53 -0.96 -4.37 17.63
CA PHE A 53 -2.35 -3.91 17.62
C PHE A 53 -3.22 -4.68 18.61
N GLN A 54 -3.06 -6.01 18.67
CA GLN A 54 -3.81 -6.85 19.62
C GLN A 54 -3.52 -6.44 21.07
N ASN A 55 -2.24 -6.18 21.38
CA ASN A 55 -1.83 -5.71 22.70
C ASN A 55 -2.46 -4.35 23.04
N LEU A 56 -2.48 -3.39 22.10
CA LEU A 56 -3.14 -2.09 22.29
C LEU A 56 -4.65 -2.23 22.51
N MET A 57 -5.32 -3.11 21.77
CA MET A 57 -6.75 -3.39 21.94
C MET A 57 -7.05 -4.03 23.30
N LEU A 58 -6.18 -4.93 23.79
CA LEU A 58 -6.29 -5.52 25.11
C LEU A 58 -6.12 -4.46 26.21
N LEU A 59 -5.14 -3.57 26.08
CA LEU A 59 -4.94 -2.44 26.99
C LEU A 59 -6.16 -1.51 27.01
N GLN A 60 -6.74 -1.21 25.85
CA GLN A 60 -7.95 -0.40 25.77
C GLN A 60 -9.11 -1.04 26.52
N ARG A 61 -9.36 -2.34 26.32
CA ARG A 61 -10.39 -3.08 27.07
C ARG A 61 -10.16 -3.03 28.58
N ASN A 62 -8.92 -3.28 29.02
CA ASN A 62 -8.57 -3.29 30.44
C ASN A 62 -8.75 -1.90 31.08
N SER A 63 -8.37 -0.83 30.39
CA SER A 63 -8.56 0.54 30.87
C SER A 63 -10.03 0.91 31.03
N VAL A 64 -10.89 0.51 30.09
CA VAL A 64 -12.36 0.70 30.21
C VAL A 64 -12.90 -0.04 31.42
N GLN A 65 -12.45 -1.27 31.67
CA GLN A 65 -12.89 -2.04 32.83
C GLN A 65 -12.47 -1.38 34.14
N GLN A 66 -11.25 -0.83 34.22
CA GLN A 66 -10.80 -0.09 35.39
C GLN A 66 -11.67 1.15 35.66
N ILE A 67 -12.03 1.90 34.62
CA ILE A 67 -12.94 3.04 34.73
C ILE A 67 -14.32 2.59 35.23
N ILE A 68 -14.88 1.52 34.66
CA ILE A 68 -16.18 0.98 35.08
C ILE A 68 -16.14 0.56 36.55
N ASN A 69 -15.09 -0.13 36.98
CA ASN A 69 -14.94 -0.58 38.36
C ASN A 69 -14.80 0.60 39.32
N ALA A 70 -14.00 1.62 38.97
CA ALA A 70 -13.84 2.83 39.77
C ALA A 70 -15.18 3.57 39.94
N LEU A 71 -15.95 3.71 38.86
CA LEU A 71 -17.29 4.33 38.90
C LEU A 71 -18.26 3.51 39.77
N SER A 72 -18.26 2.18 39.62
CA SER A 72 -19.13 1.28 40.38
C SER A 72 -18.82 1.30 41.88
N ASN A 73 -17.53 1.50 42.22
CA ASN A 73 -17.05 1.59 43.59
C ASN A 73 -17.07 3.02 44.17
N HIS A 74 -17.69 3.98 43.47
CA HIS A 74 -17.77 5.39 43.90
C HIS A 74 -16.39 5.99 44.21
N ALA A 75 -15.39 5.63 43.39
CA ALA A 75 -14.05 6.21 43.48
C ALA A 75 -14.10 7.74 43.39
N LEU A 76 -13.08 8.38 43.98
CA LEU A 76 -12.99 9.84 43.99
C LEU A 76 -12.80 10.38 42.57
N GLU A 77 -13.33 11.58 42.31
CA GLU A 77 -13.24 12.23 41.01
C GLU A 77 -11.81 12.33 40.45
N PRO A 78 -10.76 12.67 41.25
CA PRO A 78 -9.38 12.69 40.74
C PRO A 78 -8.87 11.32 40.26
N GLU A 79 -9.33 10.24 40.88
CA GLU A 79 -8.96 8.87 40.49
C GLU A 79 -9.60 8.50 39.14
N ILE A 80 -10.89 8.81 38.98
CA ILE A 80 -11.61 8.63 37.71
C ILE A 80 -10.95 9.46 36.60
N LEU A 81 -10.57 10.71 36.88
CA LEU A 81 -9.89 11.58 35.92
C LEU A 81 -8.54 11.00 35.48
N ASN A 82 -7.75 10.47 36.41
CA ASN A 82 -6.47 9.82 36.09
C ASN A 82 -6.67 8.60 35.18
N LEU A 83 -7.67 7.76 35.47
CA LEU A 83 -8.00 6.60 34.64
C LEU A 83 -8.46 7.02 33.23
N LEU A 84 -9.28 8.06 33.12
CA LEU A 84 -9.70 8.62 31.84
C LEU A 84 -8.53 9.17 31.03
N ASN A 85 -7.59 9.86 31.68
CA ASN A 85 -6.38 10.36 31.03
C ASN A 85 -5.52 9.19 30.49
N GLY A 86 -5.35 8.13 31.28
CA GLY A 86 -4.67 6.91 30.83
C GLY A 86 -5.38 6.25 29.64
N HIS A 87 -6.71 6.14 29.67
CA HIS A 87 -7.50 5.64 28.55
C HIS A 87 -7.31 6.46 27.28
N ASN A 88 -7.30 7.80 27.40
CA ASN A 88 -7.07 8.70 26.27
C ASN A 88 -5.67 8.53 25.67
N GLN A 89 -4.64 8.29 26.50
CA GLN A 89 -3.29 7.99 26.00
C GLN A 89 -3.26 6.69 25.19
N ILE A 90 -3.89 5.61 25.69
CA ILE A 90 -4.00 4.34 24.96
C ILE A 90 -4.76 4.56 23.64
N HIS A 91 -5.84 5.32 23.65
CA HIS A 91 -6.58 5.65 22.44
C HIS A 91 -5.71 6.39 21.42
N GLY A 92 -4.91 7.38 21.87
CA GLY A 92 -3.95 8.08 21.01
C GLY A 92 -2.93 7.13 20.37
N GLN A 93 -2.42 6.16 21.13
CA GLN A 93 -1.51 5.13 20.59
C GLN A 93 -2.18 4.29 19.50
N ILE A 94 -3.43 3.86 19.71
CA ILE A 94 -4.21 3.11 18.72
C ILE A 94 -4.39 3.92 17.43
N VAL A 95 -4.79 5.19 17.53
CA VAL A 95 -4.98 6.07 16.38
C VAL A 95 -3.67 6.23 15.60
N ASN A 96 -2.55 6.47 16.29
CA ASN A 96 -1.23 6.58 15.65
C ASN A 96 -0.83 5.31 14.92
N TYR A 97 -1.08 4.15 15.55
CA TYR A 97 -0.82 2.85 14.94
C TYR A 97 -1.67 2.64 13.67
N GLN A 98 -2.98 2.95 13.72
CA GLN A 98 -3.88 2.86 12.57
C GLN A 98 -3.43 3.78 11.43
N GLN A 99 -2.99 5.00 11.74
CA GLN A 99 -2.45 5.92 10.75
C GLN A 99 -1.17 5.37 10.09
N ARG A 100 -0.31 4.73 10.87
CA ARG A 100 0.89 4.05 10.35
C ARG A 100 0.51 2.95 9.36
N LEU A 101 -0.47 2.11 9.69
CA LEU A 101 -0.98 1.08 8.78
C LEU A 101 -1.57 1.67 7.50
N LEU A 102 -2.39 2.71 7.61
CA LEU A 102 -2.99 3.37 6.46
C LEU A 102 -1.92 3.93 5.51
N ASN A 103 -0.86 4.54 6.06
CA ASN A 103 0.25 5.05 5.28
C ASN A 103 0.98 3.91 4.52
N ILE A 104 1.19 2.76 5.17
CA ILE A 104 1.80 1.59 4.54
C ILE A 104 0.91 1.07 3.40
N GLN A 105 -0.40 0.94 3.63
CA GLN A 105 -1.36 0.50 2.61
C GLN A 105 -1.39 1.43 1.39
N GLN A 106 -1.43 2.74 1.60
CA GLN A 106 -1.40 3.71 0.50
C GLN A 106 -0.12 3.59 -0.35
N GLN A 107 1.01 3.27 0.28
CA GLN A 107 2.26 3.06 -0.45
C GLN A 107 2.26 1.73 -1.22
N MET A 108 1.69 0.66 -0.65
CA MET A 108 1.53 -0.61 -1.38
C MET A 108 0.67 -0.40 -2.64
N ILE A 109 -0.44 0.33 -2.52
CA ILE A 109 -1.30 0.67 -3.66
C ILE A 109 -0.52 1.44 -4.73
N ARG A 110 0.23 2.49 -4.35
CA ARG A 110 1.06 3.25 -5.31
C ARG A 110 2.10 2.38 -6.01
N ASN A 111 2.74 1.46 -5.29
CA ASN A 111 3.70 0.53 -5.89
C ASN A 111 3.01 -0.44 -6.86
N PHE A 112 1.81 -0.90 -6.53
CA PHE A 112 0.99 -1.72 -7.40
C PHE A 112 0.63 -0.98 -8.68
N ASP A 113 0.10 0.24 -8.59
CA ASP A 113 -0.25 1.09 -9.74
C ASP A 113 0.95 1.34 -10.66
N ASN A 114 2.10 1.65 -10.06
CA ASN A 114 3.36 1.82 -10.78
C ASN A 114 3.78 0.54 -11.51
N ASN A 115 3.70 -0.62 -10.87
CA ASN A 115 4.02 -1.90 -11.51
C ASN A 115 3.05 -2.22 -12.65
N MET A 116 1.76 -1.95 -12.48
CA MET A 116 0.76 -2.17 -13.52
C MET A 116 1.05 -1.30 -14.76
N THR A 117 1.35 -0.02 -14.53
CA THR A 117 1.75 0.91 -15.60
C THR A 117 3.03 0.43 -16.29
N ARG A 118 4.01 -0.07 -15.53
CA ARG A 118 5.25 -0.62 -16.11
C ARG A 118 4.96 -1.81 -17.04
N ILE A 119 4.14 -2.76 -16.59
CA ILE A 119 3.78 -3.95 -17.38
C ILE A 119 3.04 -3.55 -18.66
N GLN A 120 2.15 -2.57 -18.60
CA GLN A 120 1.47 -2.03 -19.78
C GLN A 120 2.47 -1.46 -20.80
N LEU A 121 3.40 -0.62 -20.34
CA LEU A 121 4.44 -0.05 -21.19
C LEU A 121 5.38 -1.11 -21.78
N GLU A 122 5.75 -2.14 -20.99
CA GLU A 122 6.55 -3.27 -21.46
C GLU A 122 5.82 -4.04 -22.58
N SER A 123 4.52 -4.29 -22.40
CA SER A 123 3.69 -4.92 -23.43
C SER A 123 3.58 -4.08 -24.71
N GLU A 124 3.46 -2.75 -24.58
CA GLU A 124 3.42 -1.83 -25.72
C GLU A 124 4.77 -1.78 -26.47
N CYS A 125 5.89 -1.79 -25.75
CA CYS A 125 7.22 -1.88 -26.35
C CYS A 125 7.37 -3.16 -27.19
N LEU A 126 6.97 -4.32 -26.65
CA LEU A 126 7.02 -5.58 -27.40
C LEU A 126 6.17 -5.53 -28.68
N SER A 127 4.99 -4.90 -28.62
CA SER A 127 4.15 -4.72 -29.81
C SER A 127 4.80 -3.79 -30.86
N LEU A 128 5.51 -2.75 -30.41
CA LEU A 128 6.25 -1.86 -31.30
C LEU A 128 7.47 -2.55 -31.91
N GLU A 129 8.20 -3.35 -31.14
CA GLU A 129 9.31 -4.16 -31.63
C GLU A 129 8.85 -5.14 -32.73
N ASN A 130 7.72 -5.82 -32.52
CA ASN A 130 7.11 -6.65 -33.56
C ASN A 130 6.72 -5.85 -34.81
N SER A 131 6.15 -4.65 -34.62
CA SER A 131 5.80 -3.76 -35.74
C SER A 131 7.05 -3.30 -36.50
N MET A 132 8.16 -3.06 -35.80
CA MET A 132 9.44 -2.72 -36.40
C MET A 132 9.97 -3.88 -37.23
N MET A 133 9.88 -5.11 -36.71
CA MET A 133 10.32 -6.31 -37.43
C MET A 133 9.54 -6.51 -38.72
N ILE A 134 8.21 -6.39 -38.68
CA ILE A 134 7.35 -6.45 -39.87
C ILE A 134 7.76 -5.38 -40.88
N ALA A 135 7.96 -4.13 -40.43
CA ALA A 135 8.36 -3.04 -41.31
C ALA A 135 9.75 -3.27 -41.95
N ILE A 136 10.68 -3.91 -41.24
CA ILE A 136 11.99 -4.32 -41.77
C ILE A 136 11.81 -5.40 -42.85
N ASP A 137 11.00 -6.42 -42.59
CA ASP A 137 10.75 -7.52 -43.53
C ASP A 137 10.08 -7.04 -44.83
N GLU A 138 9.24 -6.01 -44.73
CA GLU A 138 8.59 -5.36 -45.87
C GLU A 138 9.48 -4.31 -46.57
N THR A 139 10.66 -4.00 -46.02
CA THR A 139 11.58 -3.02 -46.61
C THR A 139 12.41 -3.68 -47.72
N PRO A 140 12.30 -3.21 -48.98
CA PRO A 140 13.10 -3.74 -50.08
C PRO A 140 14.59 -3.38 -49.91
N LEU A 141 15.45 -4.02 -50.71
CA LEU A 141 16.92 -3.83 -50.68
C LEU A 141 17.35 -2.34 -50.72
N HIS A 142 16.54 -1.48 -51.34
CA HIS A 142 16.66 -0.03 -51.27
C HIS A 142 15.42 0.58 -50.59
N ALA A 143 15.56 0.96 -49.33
CA ALA A 143 14.49 1.58 -48.55
C ALA A 143 14.16 2.98 -49.08
N SER A 144 12.87 3.27 -49.27
CA SER A 144 12.41 4.64 -49.52
C SER A 144 12.54 5.48 -48.24
N GLU A 145 12.64 6.80 -48.41
CA GLU A 145 12.63 7.75 -47.28
C GLU A 145 11.38 7.58 -46.39
N SER A 146 10.23 7.28 -47.00
CA SER A 146 9.00 6.97 -46.27
C SER A 146 9.14 5.75 -45.36
N GLN A 147 9.75 4.66 -45.85
CA GLN A 147 9.98 3.44 -45.05
C GLN A 147 10.98 3.69 -43.92
N ILE A 148 12.05 4.45 -44.20
CA ILE A 148 13.02 4.87 -43.17
C ILE A 148 12.33 5.70 -42.08
N ASN A 149 11.42 6.59 -42.46
CA ASN A 149 10.68 7.41 -41.50
C ASN A 149 9.71 6.57 -40.64
N VAL A 150 9.07 5.54 -41.20
CA VAL A 150 8.25 4.60 -40.41
C VAL A 150 9.09 3.89 -39.34
N LEU A 151 10.24 3.31 -39.73
CA LEU A 151 11.15 2.65 -38.78
C LEU A 151 11.65 3.60 -37.70
N ARG A 152 12.05 4.82 -38.09
CA ARG A 152 12.49 5.85 -37.15
C ARG A 152 11.40 6.23 -36.15
N ASN A 153 10.16 6.37 -36.61
CA ASN A 153 9.03 6.70 -35.73
C ASN A 153 8.74 5.58 -34.73
N ILE A 154 8.81 4.32 -35.16
CA ILE A 154 8.65 3.17 -34.27
C ILE A 154 9.77 3.16 -33.21
N GLN A 155 11.02 3.35 -33.62
CA GLN A 155 12.17 3.42 -32.70
C GLN A 155 12.02 4.55 -31.67
N ILE A 156 11.64 5.76 -32.12
CA ILE A 156 11.41 6.90 -31.22
C ILE A 156 10.35 6.56 -30.15
N ASN A 157 9.27 5.87 -30.54
CA ASN A 157 8.23 5.47 -29.60
C ASN A 157 8.72 4.42 -28.60
N ILE A 158 9.54 3.46 -29.04
CA ILE A 158 10.18 2.48 -28.16
C ILE A 158 11.06 3.21 -27.14
N ASP A 159 11.94 4.10 -27.59
CA ASP A 159 12.87 4.84 -26.73
C ASP A 159 12.12 5.68 -25.68
N GLN A 160 11.04 6.36 -26.08
CA GLN A 160 10.21 7.14 -25.17
C GLN A 160 9.56 6.27 -24.08
N LYS A 161 9.01 5.12 -24.46
CA LYS A 161 8.36 4.20 -23.50
C LYS A 161 9.39 3.54 -22.58
N GLN A 162 10.57 3.18 -23.09
CA GLN A 162 11.68 2.70 -22.26
C GLN A 162 12.12 3.74 -21.23
N ALA A 163 12.21 5.01 -21.61
CA ALA A 163 12.51 6.09 -20.66
C ALA A 163 11.43 6.21 -19.57
N GLN A 164 10.15 6.07 -19.92
CA GLN A 164 9.05 6.05 -18.94
C GLN A 164 9.16 4.86 -17.98
N ILE A 165 9.48 3.66 -18.48
CA ILE A 165 9.73 2.47 -17.66
C ILE A 165 10.86 2.72 -16.66
N GLN A 166 11.98 3.32 -17.09
CA GLN A 166 13.10 3.63 -16.20
C GLN A 166 12.70 4.61 -15.09
N ASN A 167 11.89 5.62 -15.42
CA ASN A 167 11.37 6.57 -14.42
C ASN A 167 10.50 5.85 -13.38
N ILE A 168 9.61 4.94 -13.81
CA ILE A 168 8.77 4.15 -12.90
C ILE A 168 9.64 3.27 -11.98
N ILE A 169 10.66 2.61 -12.52
CA ILE A 169 11.61 1.80 -11.73
C ILE A 169 12.29 2.65 -10.66
N GLN A 170 12.72 3.87 -11.00
CA GLN A 170 13.32 4.79 -10.04
C GLN A 170 12.32 5.20 -8.95
N GLN A 171 11.07 5.49 -9.31
CA GLN A 171 10.02 5.83 -8.33
C GLN A 171 9.77 4.68 -7.35
N ILE A 172 9.66 3.44 -7.83
CA ILE A 172 9.49 2.25 -6.97
C ILE A 172 10.69 2.10 -6.01
N ARG A 173 11.92 2.24 -6.51
CA ARG A 173 13.15 2.16 -5.68
C ARG A 173 13.19 3.24 -4.59
N GLN A 174 12.80 4.47 -4.91
CA GLN A 174 12.75 5.56 -3.95
C GLN A 174 11.69 5.31 -2.87
N GLN A 175 10.51 4.83 -3.25
CA GLN A 175 9.43 4.50 -2.31
C GLN A 175 9.84 3.38 -1.34
N GLN A 176 10.54 2.35 -1.83
CA GLN A 176 11.07 1.27 -0.98
C GLN A 176 12.14 1.77 0.01
N ARG A 177 13.03 2.69 -0.40
CA ARG A 177 14.06 3.26 0.49
C ARG A 177 13.49 4.07 1.64
N ASN A 178 12.41 4.81 1.39
CA ASN A 178 11.73 5.63 2.42
C ASN A 178 10.98 4.79 3.46
N ASN A 179 10.80 3.50 3.19
CA ASN A 179 10.05 2.56 4.02
C ASN A 179 10.93 1.62 4.83
N ASN A 180 12.26 1.71 4.71
CA ASN A 180 13.16 0.92 5.54
C ASN A 180 13.18 1.50 6.97
N PRO A 181 12.66 0.78 7.99
CA PRO A 181 12.64 1.26 9.38
C PRO A 181 14.05 1.55 9.93
N ASN A 182 15.11 0.96 9.36
CA ASN A 182 16.49 1.23 9.75
C ASN A 182 16.98 2.64 9.34
N ASN A 183 16.37 3.29 8.34
CA ASN A 183 16.72 4.66 7.98
C ASN A 183 16.06 5.73 8.87
N ARG A 184 15.02 5.38 9.64
CA ARG A 184 14.35 6.33 10.55
C ARG A 184 15.01 6.44 11.94
N ARG A 185 16.01 5.60 12.24
CA ARG A 185 16.74 5.62 13.52
C ARG A 185 18.04 6.45 13.49
N ARG A 186 18.28 7.23 12.43
CA ARG A 186 19.52 7.99 12.20
C ARG A 186 19.36 9.52 12.27
N CYS A 187 18.24 10.03 12.77
CA CYS A 187 18.03 11.46 13.01
C CYS A 187 17.84 11.72 14.50
#